data_AF-A0A382YLG3-F1
#
_entry.id   AF-A0A382YLG3-F1
#
_cell.length_a   1.000
_cell.length_b   1.000
_cell.length_c   1.000
_cell.angle_alpha   90.00
_cell.angle_beta   90.00
_cell.angle_gamma   90.00
#
_symmetry.space_group_name_H-M   'P 1'
#
loop_
_entity.id
_entity.type
_entity.pdbx_description
1 polymer ?
#
loop_
_entity_poly.entity_id
_entity_poly.type
_entity_poly.pdbx_seq_one_letter_code
_entity_poly.pdbx_strand_id
1 'polypeptide(L)'
;MIENEIGKYLDEGGLLAASIKEFEHRPEQIAMAQAVGRAFDNEHHLIVEAGTGTGKSLAYLIPAILWAVRFNKKVVVSTYTKTLQEQLLYQDIPLLREKLKIPFRHALCLGHENYLSLRRLKRASQAGLFVSPEEDGQMEAIFDWVRETPTGVKGDLPFEPISSVWEDVGRQKDLCLGKNCETY
;
A
#
# COMPACT_ATOMS: atom_id res chain seq x y z
N MET A 1 15.65 -0.74 22.81
CA MET A 1 16.03 -0.36 21.44
C MET A 1 15.42 -1.37 20.50
N ILE A 2 14.75 -0.90 19.45
CA ILE A 2 14.12 -1.72 18.42
C ILE A 2 15.14 -2.69 17.80
N GLU A 3 16.37 -2.24 17.62
CA GLU A 3 17.49 -3.07 17.15
C GLU A 3 17.63 -4.40 17.91
N ASN A 4 17.61 -4.34 19.25
CA ASN A 4 17.83 -5.49 20.11
C ASN A 4 16.68 -6.51 20.07
N GLU A 5 15.56 -6.15 19.46
CA GLU A 5 14.39 -7.00 19.36
C GLU A 5 14.31 -7.74 18.03
N ILE A 6 15.09 -7.33 17.03
CA ILE A 6 15.05 -7.89 15.67
C ILE A 6 15.29 -9.41 15.66
N GLY A 7 16.23 -9.91 16.47
CA GLY A 7 16.53 -11.34 16.56
C GLY A 7 15.30 -12.18 16.98
N LYS A 8 14.40 -11.62 17.80
CA LYS A 8 13.16 -12.31 18.20
C LYS A 8 12.24 -12.62 17.01
N TYR A 9 12.41 -11.94 15.88
CA TYR A 9 11.57 -12.07 14.70
C TYR A 9 12.26 -12.81 13.56
N LEU A 10 13.53 -12.51 13.27
CA LEU A 10 14.23 -12.95 12.06
C LEU A 10 15.34 -13.99 12.27
N ASP A 11 15.74 -14.28 13.50
CA ASP A 11 16.77 -15.29 13.80
C ASP A 11 16.24 -16.72 13.57
N GLU A 12 17.11 -17.74 13.57
CA GLU A 12 16.77 -19.15 13.30
C GLU A 12 15.69 -19.71 14.24
N GLY A 13 15.62 -19.20 15.47
CA GLY A 13 14.56 -19.49 16.46
C GLY A 13 13.50 -18.40 16.60
N GLY A 14 13.53 -17.40 15.72
CA GLY A 14 12.64 -16.23 15.75
C GLY A 14 11.20 -16.56 15.36
N LEU A 15 10.31 -15.62 15.62
CA LEU A 15 8.87 -15.75 15.37
C LEU A 15 8.54 -16.13 13.93
N LEU A 16 9.26 -15.58 12.95
CA LEU A 16 9.02 -15.88 11.54
C LEU A 16 9.56 -17.25 11.14
N ALA A 17 10.71 -17.66 11.66
CA ALA A 17 11.25 -19.01 11.47
C ALA A 17 10.29 -20.08 12.00
N ALA A 18 9.67 -19.85 13.15
CA ALA A 18 8.68 -20.76 13.73
C ALA A 18 7.34 -20.80 12.97
N SER A 19 7.03 -19.78 12.17
CA SER A 19 5.69 -19.58 11.60
C SER A 19 5.61 -19.71 10.07
N ILE A 20 6.76 -19.76 9.39
CA ILE A 20 6.86 -19.83 7.92
C ILE A 20 7.69 -21.08 7.57
N LYS A 21 7.05 -22.05 6.92
CA LYS A 21 7.65 -23.37 6.61
C LYS A 21 8.92 -23.27 5.77
N GLU A 22 9.00 -22.30 4.88
CA GLU A 22 10.13 -22.05 3.97
C GLU A 22 10.94 -20.82 4.39
N PHE A 23 10.94 -20.50 5.69
CA PHE A 23 11.79 -19.43 6.20
C PHE A 23 13.26 -19.83 6.05
N GLU A 24 14.03 -18.93 5.47
CA GLU A 24 15.48 -19.07 5.36
C GLU A 24 16.11 -17.94 6.17
N HIS A 25 16.90 -18.33 7.17
CA HIS A 25 17.69 -17.41 7.96
C HIS A 25 18.77 -16.76 7.08
N ARG A 26 18.80 -15.43 7.07
CA ARG A 26 19.72 -14.62 6.26
C ARG A 26 20.38 -13.57 7.13
N PRO A 27 21.67 -13.70 7.47
CA PRO A 27 22.38 -12.75 8.32
C PRO A 27 22.31 -11.30 7.79
N GLU A 28 22.33 -11.11 6.46
CA GLU A 28 22.25 -9.79 5.82
C GLU A 28 20.87 -9.13 6.04
N GLN A 29 19.80 -9.94 6.10
CA GLN A 29 18.46 -9.45 6.40
C GLN A 29 18.39 -8.91 7.84
N ILE A 30 18.99 -9.63 8.78
CA ILE A 30 19.05 -9.24 10.20
C ILE A 30 19.91 -7.98 10.36
N ALA A 31 21.07 -7.94 9.71
CA ALA A 31 21.96 -6.78 9.75
C ALA A 31 21.26 -5.52 9.21
N MET A 32 20.54 -5.63 8.10
CA MET A 32 19.71 -4.55 7.56
C MET A 32 18.62 -4.14 8.55
N ALA A 33 17.87 -5.09 9.11
CA ALA A 33 16.78 -4.80 10.03
C ALA A 33 17.25 -4.14 11.34
N GLN A 34 18.38 -4.58 11.89
CA GLN A 34 19.05 -3.96 13.03
C GLN A 34 19.50 -2.53 12.69
N ALA A 35 20.10 -2.31 11.51
CA ALA A 35 20.49 -0.98 11.07
C ALA A 35 19.28 -0.04 10.95
N VAL A 36 18.17 -0.50 10.37
CA VAL A 36 16.92 0.27 10.28
C VAL A 36 16.36 0.56 11.69
N GLY A 37 16.36 -0.43 12.59
CA GLY A 37 15.96 -0.24 13.99
C GLY A 37 16.79 0.83 14.70
N ARG A 38 18.13 0.79 14.55
CA ARG A 38 19.04 1.81 15.08
C ARG A 38 18.76 3.20 14.50
N ALA A 39 18.49 3.29 13.20
CA ALA A 39 18.19 4.56 12.55
C ALA A 39 16.92 5.20 13.11
N PHE A 40 15.88 4.39 13.35
CA PHE A 40 14.65 4.81 14.01
C PHE A 40 14.85 5.20 15.48
N ASP A 41 15.60 4.40 16.24
CA ASP A 41 15.85 4.67 17.67
C ASP A 41 16.65 5.96 17.90
N ASN A 42 17.59 6.26 16.99
CA ASN A 42 18.47 7.42 17.10
C ASN A 42 18.02 8.63 16.27
N GLU A 43 16.96 8.52 15.46
CA GLU A 43 16.47 9.58 14.55
C GLU A 43 17.49 10.03 13.48
N HIS A 44 18.26 9.10 12.90
CA HIS A 44 19.25 9.40 11.85
C HIS A 44 18.87 8.81 10.49
N HIS A 45 19.45 9.36 9.43
CA HIS A 45 19.32 8.78 8.09
C HIS A 45 20.22 7.55 7.92
N LEU A 46 19.72 6.56 7.19
CA LEU A 46 20.43 5.34 6.85
C LEU A 46 20.31 5.09 5.36
N ILE A 47 21.43 4.75 4.72
CA ILE A 47 21.49 4.25 3.36
C ILE A 47 21.92 2.78 3.43
N VAL A 48 21.16 1.89 2.78
CA VAL A 48 21.48 0.46 2.70
C VAL A 48 21.45 0.04 1.24
N GLU A 49 22.52 -0.62 0.80
CA GLU A 49 22.53 -1.41 -0.42
C GLU A 49 22.25 -2.87 -0.05
N ALA A 50 21.21 -3.47 -0.64
CA ALA A 50 20.85 -4.85 -0.38
C ALA A 50 20.45 -5.57 -1.67
N GLY A 51 21.09 -6.72 -1.91
CA GLY A 51 20.89 -7.56 -3.08
C GLY A 51 19.45 -8.05 -3.24
N THR A 52 19.10 -8.51 -4.44
CA THR A 52 17.84 -9.24 -4.66
C THR A 52 17.82 -10.50 -3.79
N GLY A 53 16.64 -10.89 -3.29
CA GLY A 53 16.50 -12.08 -2.44
C GLY A 53 16.89 -11.90 -0.96
N THR A 54 17.52 -10.78 -0.55
CA THR A 54 17.89 -10.52 0.86
C THR A 54 16.69 -10.37 1.82
N GLY A 55 15.45 -10.38 1.32
CA GLY A 55 14.27 -10.18 2.16
C GLY A 55 14.13 -8.73 2.67
N LYS A 56 14.53 -7.77 1.83
CA LYS A 56 14.55 -6.32 2.10
C LYS A 56 13.23 -5.80 2.70
N SER A 57 12.09 -6.22 2.15
CA SER A 57 10.78 -5.76 2.61
C SER A 57 10.57 -6.02 4.10
N LEU A 58 10.76 -7.26 4.56
CA LEU A 58 10.62 -7.59 5.98
C LEU A 58 11.68 -6.88 6.82
N ALA A 59 12.89 -6.72 6.29
CA ALA A 59 13.99 -6.08 7.00
C ALA A 59 13.70 -4.62 7.35
N TYR A 60 13.03 -3.84 6.48
CA TYR A 60 12.60 -2.49 6.85
C TYR A 60 11.21 -2.43 7.51
N LEU A 61 10.29 -3.35 7.19
CA LEU A 61 8.92 -3.31 7.73
C LEU A 61 8.86 -3.69 9.21
N ILE A 62 9.58 -4.73 9.64
CA ILE A 62 9.55 -5.19 11.04
C ILE A 62 9.98 -4.07 12.01
N PRO A 63 11.20 -3.49 11.90
CA PRO A 63 11.59 -2.37 12.75
C PRO A 63 10.65 -1.16 12.63
N ALA A 64 10.17 -0.85 11.42
CA ALA A 64 9.23 0.25 11.21
C ALA A 64 7.90 0.05 11.95
N ILE A 65 7.32 -1.14 11.91
CA ILE A 65 6.06 -1.48 12.60
C ILE A 65 6.28 -1.41 14.12
N LEU A 66 7.35 -2.02 14.63
CA LEU A 66 7.67 -2.00 16.06
C LEU A 66 7.83 -0.58 16.58
N TRP A 67 8.55 0.26 15.83
CA TRP A 67 8.77 1.66 16.18
C TRP A 67 7.47 2.47 16.09
N ALA A 68 6.72 2.33 15.00
CA ALA A 68 5.45 3.04 14.80
C ALA A 68 4.43 2.75 15.90
N VAL A 69 4.28 1.48 16.28
CA VAL A 69 3.36 1.05 17.35
C VAL A 69 3.84 1.53 18.71
N ARG A 70 5.12 1.36 19.04
CA ARG A 70 5.69 1.74 20.34
C ARG A 70 5.57 3.24 20.62
N PHE A 71 5.87 4.05 19.62
CA PHE A 71 5.93 5.50 19.77
C PHE A 71 4.68 6.23 19.26
N ASN A 72 3.65 5.47 18.83
CA ASN A 72 2.43 5.98 18.22
C ASN A 72 2.70 6.98 17.08
N LYS A 73 3.58 6.57 16.16
CA LYS A 73 4.03 7.36 15.00
C LYS A 73 3.54 6.74 13.70
N LYS A 74 3.69 7.50 12.61
CA LYS A 74 3.40 7.04 11.24
C LYS A 74 4.72 6.81 10.51
N VAL A 75 4.79 5.72 9.75
CA VAL A 75 5.89 5.45 8.83
C VAL A 75 5.32 5.45 7.42
N VAL A 76 6.05 6.09 6.50
CA VAL A 76 5.73 6.09 5.06
C VAL A 76 6.78 5.22 4.38
N VAL A 77 6.33 4.20 3.66
CA VAL A 77 7.16 3.39 2.78
C VAL A 77 6.90 3.86 1.35
N SER A 78 7.94 4.36 0.69
CA SER A 78 7.88 4.75 -0.72
C SER A 78 8.65 3.73 -1.55
N THR A 79 8.05 3.27 -2.64
CA THR A 79 8.67 2.34 -3.59
C THR A 79 8.62 2.92 -5.00
N TYR A 80 9.40 2.34 -5.92
CA TYR A 80 9.55 2.88 -7.28
C TYR A 80 8.34 2.59 -8.19
N THR A 81 7.69 1.43 -8.04
CA THR A 81 6.61 0.98 -8.93
C THR A 81 5.36 0.56 -8.17
N LYS A 82 4.20 0.65 -8.84
CA LYS A 82 2.91 0.18 -8.29
C LYS A 82 2.95 -1.31 -7.92
N THR A 83 3.56 -2.14 -8.75
CA THR A 83 3.74 -3.58 -8.47
C THR A 83 4.47 -3.84 -7.15
N LEU A 84 5.50 -3.04 -6.83
CA LEU A 84 6.18 -3.15 -5.53
C LEU A 84 5.29 -2.71 -4.37
N GLN A 85 4.40 -1.72 -4.56
CA GLN A 85 3.42 -1.33 -3.55
C GLN A 85 2.37 -2.43 -3.32
N GLU A 86 1.89 -3.05 -4.40
CA GLU A 86 0.95 -4.17 -4.34
C GLU A 86 1.55 -5.38 -3.64
N GLN A 87 2.82 -5.69 -3.89
CA GLN A 87 3.54 -6.73 -3.16
C GLN A 87 3.52 -6.45 -1.65
N LEU A 88 3.79 -5.21 -1.24
CA LEU A 88 3.72 -4.85 0.18
C LEU A 88 2.30 -4.98 0.73
N LEU A 89 1.31 -4.50 -0.02
CA LEU A 89 -0.08 -4.43 0.43
C LEU A 89 -0.74 -5.80 0.54
N TYR A 90 -0.47 -6.70 -0.41
CA TYR A 90 -1.17 -7.98 -0.54
C TYR A 90 -0.36 -9.19 -0.07
N GLN A 91 0.95 -9.06 0.11
CA GLN A 91 1.82 -10.16 0.59
C GLN A 91 2.49 -9.81 1.92
N ASP A 92 3.39 -8.82 1.92
CA ASP A 92 4.30 -8.60 3.05
C ASP A 92 3.57 -8.09 4.30
N ILE A 93 2.68 -7.09 4.16
CA ILE A 93 1.91 -6.53 5.28
C ILE A 93 0.91 -7.54 5.86
N PRO A 94 0.09 -8.26 5.06
CA PRO A 94 -0.78 -9.32 5.56
C PRO A 94 -0.01 -10.41 6.31
N LEU A 95 1.14 -10.85 5.76
CA LEU A 95 2.02 -11.81 6.42
C LEU A 95 2.47 -11.30 7.79
N LEU A 96 2.99 -10.07 7.87
CA LEU A 96 3.44 -9.49 9.13
C LEU A 96 2.30 -9.29 10.13
N ARG A 97 1.10 -8.93 9.66
CA ARG A 97 -0.08 -8.82 10.53
C ARG A 97 -0.46 -10.16 11.15
N GLU A 98 -0.43 -11.24 10.36
CA GLU A 98 -0.72 -12.59 10.84
C GLU A 98 0.35 -13.08 11.80
N LYS A 99 1.63 -12.94 11.44
CA LYS A 99 2.74 -13.56 12.17
C LYS A 99 3.18 -12.76 13.39
N LEU A 100 3.27 -11.43 13.31
CA LEU A 100 3.74 -10.61 14.43
C LEU A 100 2.73 -10.57 15.58
N LYS A 101 1.43 -10.72 15.29
CA LYS A 101 0.32 -10.55 16.26
C LYS A 101 0.34 -9.20 16.99
N ILE A 102 0.97 -8.19 16.36
CA ILE A 102 0.97 -6.80 16.84
C ILE A 102 -0.12 -6.06 16.08
N PRO A 103 -1.07 -5.39 16.76
CA PRO A 103 -2.08 -4.62 16.07
C PRO A 103 -1.47 -3.35 15.46
N PHE A 104 -1.48 -3.24 14.13
CA PHE A 104 -1.10 -2.03 13.41
C PHE A 104 -2.07 -1.76 12.26
N ARG A 105 -2.13 -0.50 11.82
CA ARG A 105 -2.94 -0.04 10.68
C ARG A 105 -2.01 0.29 9.52
N HIS A 106 -2.48 0.04 8.30
CA HIS A 106 -1.81 0.42 7.07
C HIS A 106 -2.84 1.02 6.10
N ALA A 107 -2.36 1.81 5.13
CA ALA A 107 -3.17 2.36 4.05
C ALA A 107 -2.29 2.54 2.81
N LEU A 108 -2.89 2.36 1.63
CA LEU A 108 -2.26 2.66 0.35
C LEU A 108 -2.44 4.15 0.02
N CYS A 109 -1.37 4.80 -0.44
CA CYS A 109 -1.39 6.21 -0.87
C CYS A 109 -0.95 6.28 -2.33
N LEU A 110 -1.85 6.70 -3.21
CA LEU A 110 -1.60 6.88 -4.64
C LEU A 110 -1.77 8.34 -5.05
N GLY A 111 -1.36 8.66 -6.28
CA GLY A 111 -1.73 9.92 -6.93
C GLY A 111 -3.24 10.07 -7.06
N HIS A 112 -3.73 11.31 -7.07
CA HIS A 112 -5.16 11.63 -7.02
C HIS A 112 -5.94 11.00 -8.19
N GLU A 113 -5.31 10.94 -9.36
CA GLU A 113 -5.81 10.37 -10.61
C GLU A 113 -6.08 8.86 -10.53
N ASN A 114 -5.59 8.18 -9.49
CA ASN A 114 -5.83 6.75 -9.27
C ASN A 114 -7.06 6.48 -8.40
N TYR A 115 -7.83 7.50 -8.04
CA TYR A 115 -9.03 7.34 -7.22
C TYR A 115 -10.26 7.78 -7.99
N LEU A 116 -11.35 7.03 -7.85
CA LEU A 116 -12.68 7.41 -8.29
C LEU A 116 -13.19 8.63 -7.50
N SER A 117 -13.98 9.49 -8.14
CA SER A 117 -14.72 10.55 -7.45
C SER A 117 -16.22 10.25 -7.44
N LEU A 118 -16.77 9.95 -6.27
CA LEU A 118 -18.20 9.67 -6.10
C LEU A 118 -19.11 10.80 -6.64
N ARG A 119 -18.71 12.07 -6.41
CA ARG A 119 -19.43 13.22 -6.96
C ARG A 119 -19.41 13.26 -8.49
N ARG A 120 -18.28 12.93 -9.12
CA ARG A 120 -18.18 12.93 -10.59
C ARG A 120 -18.92 11.74 -11.18
N LEU A 121 -18.81 10.57 -10.56
CA LEU A 121 -19.61 9.39 -10.88
C LEU A 121 -21.12 9.71 -10.90
N LYS A 122 -21.62 10.40 -9.86
CA LYS A 122 -23.01 10.87 -9.78
C LYS A 122 -23.41 11.85 -10.89
N ARG A 123 -22.46 12.65 -11.40
CA ARG A 123 -22.71 13.54 -12.54
C ARG A 123 -22.72 12.79 -13.86
N ALA A 124 -21.78 11.86 -14.05
CA ALA A 124 -21.68 11.03 -15.24
C ALA A 124 -22.96 10.19 -15.44
N SER A 125 -23.54 9.66 -14.36
CA SER A 125 -24.79 8.90 -14.44
C SER A 125 -26.02 9.71 -14.85
N GLN A 126 -25.96 11.04 -14.76
CA GLN A 126 -27.04 11.96 -15.14
C GLN A 126 -26.83 12.56 -16.53
N ALA A 127 -25.61 12.54 -17.06
CA ALA A 127 -25.23 13.32 -18.23
C ALA A 127 -25.68 12.70 -19.56
N GLY A 128 -25.92 11.38 -19.64
CA GLY A 128 -26.48 10.72 -20.83
C GLY A 128 -25.75 10.97 -22.16
N LEU A 129 -24.49 11.41 -22.10
CA LEU A 129 -23.71 11.91 -23.24
C LEU A 129 -22.42 11.10 -23.33
N PHE A 130 -22.50 9.89 -23.86
CA PHE A 130 -21.32 9.15 -24.28
C PHE A 130 -21.23 9.21 -25.81
N VAL A 131 -20.00 9.39 -26.32
CA VAL A 131 -19.78 9.74 -27.72
C VAL A 131 -19.74 8.48 -28.60
N SER A 132 -19.48 7.31 -28.00
CA SER A 132 -19.40 6.03 -28.70
C SER A 132 -19.97 4.85 -27.89
N PRO A 133 -20.45 3.78 -28.58
CA PRO A 133 -20.91 2.56 -27.92
C PRO A 133 -19.86 1.85 -27.04
N GLU A 134 -18.58 2.08 -27.31
CA GLU A 134 -17.48 1.51 -26.52
C GLU A 134 -17.33 2.23 -25.17
N GLU A 135 -17.37 3.58 -25.19
CA GLU A 135 -17.35 4.40 -23.97
C GLU A 135 -18.61 4.15 -23.11
N ASP A 136 -19.77 3.98 -23.74
CA ASP A 136 -21.02 3.58 -23.10
C ASP A 136 -20.85 2.28 -22.31
N GLY A 137 -20.41 1.21 -23.00
CA GLY A 137 -20.24 -0.10 -22.37
C GLY A 137 -19.20 -0.09 -21.25
N GLN A 138 -18.14 0.70 -21.39
CA GLN A 138 -17.13 0.83 -20.34
C GLN A 138 -17.64 1.62 -19.13
N MET A 139 -18.45 2.66 -19.34
CA MET A 139 -19.06 3.40 -18.24
C MET A 139 -20.04 2.52 -17.46
N GLU A 140 -20.85 1.70 -18.14
CA GLU A 140 -21.71 0.70 -17.49
C GLU A 140 -20.88 -0.27 -16.63
N ALA A 141 -19.77 -0.78 -17.18
CA ALA A 141 -18.86 -1.65 -16.43
C ALA A 141 -18.25 -0.97 -15.19
N ILE A 142 -17.94 0.33 -15.25
CA ILE A 142 -17.51 1.10 -14.08
C ILE A 142 -18.66 1.22 -13.07
N PHE A 143 -19.89 1.54 -13.49
CA PHE A 143 -21.02 1.64 -12.56
C PHE A 143 -21.30 0.33 -11.81
N ASP A 144 -21.14 -0.81 -12.47
CA ASP A 144 -21.27 -2.11 -11.82
C ASP A 144 -20.11 -2.39 -10.86
N TRP A 145 -18.86 -2.14 -11.28
CA TRP A 145 -17.68 -2.29 -10.43
C TRP A 145 -17.73 -1.45 -9.15
N VAL A 146 -18.26 -0.22 -9.23
CA VAL A 146 -18.36 0.68 -8.06
C VAL A 146 -19.23 0.08 -6.95
N ARG A 147 -20.20 -0.77 -7.27
CA ARG A 147 -21.07 -1.40 -6.28
C ARG A 147 -20.34 -2.45 -5.43
N GLU A 148 -19.20 -2.95 -5.91
CA GLU A 148 -18.46 -4.05 -5.30
C GLU A 148 -17.10 -3.62 -4.73
N THR A 149 -16.48 -2.59 -5.31
CA THR A 149 -15.14 -2.16 -4.90
C THR A 149 -15.11 -1.55 -3.48
N PRO A 150 -14.22 -2.01 -2.59
CA PRO A 150 -14.07 -1.42 -1.27
C PRO A 150 -13.18 -0.16 -1.25
N THR A 151 -12.43 0.12 -2.33
CA THR A 151 -11.37 1.16 -2.35
C THR A 151 -11.65 2.30 -3.32
N GLY A 152 -12.36 2.04 -4.43
CA GLY A 152 -12.49 2.97 -5.55
C GLY A 152 -11.16 3.31 -6.23
N VAL A 153 -10.13 2.46 -6.11
CA VAL A 153 -8.82 2.65 -6.75
C VAL A 153 -8.88 2.19 -8.20
N LYS A 154 -8.37 3.01 -9.13
CA LYS A 154 -8.32 2.72 -10.58
C LYS A 154 -7.70 1.34 -10.88
N GLY A 155 -6.64 0.99 -10.15
CA GLY A 155 -5.94 -0.29 -10.33
C GLY A 155 -6.74 -1.52 -9.95
N ASP A 156 -7.85 -1.37 -9.21
CA ASP A 156 -8.72 -2.49 -8.84
C ASP A 156 -9.81 -2.75 -9.90
N LEU A 157 -9.80 -2.01 -11.03
CA LEU A 157 -10.67 -2.29 -12.18
C LEU A 157 -10.21 -3.59 -12.88
N PRO A 158 -11.16 -4.43 -13.36
CA PRO A 158 -10.82 -5.65 -14.09
C PRO A 158 -10.37 -5.41 -15.54
N PHE A 159 -10.30 -4.14 -15.97
CA PHE A 159 -9.88 -3.70 -17.29
C PHE A 159 -9.16 -2.35 -17.20
N GLU A 160 -8.35 -2.01 -18.20
CA GLU A 160 -7.80 -0.66 -18.32
C GLU A 160 -8.87 0.28 -18.90
N PRO A 161 -9.29 1.34 -18.18
CA PRO A 161 -10.30 2.24 -18.67
C PRO A 161 -9.75 3.14 -19.78
N ILE A 162 -10.60 3.45 -20.77
CA ILE A 162 -10.36 4.48 -21.77
C ILE A 162 -10.16 5.80 -21.03
N SER A 163 -9.19 6.60 -21.48
CA SER A 163 -8.79 7.82 -20.80
C SER A 163 -9.95 8.82 -20.65
N SER A 164 -10.76 9.02 -21.69
CA SER A 164 -11.94 9.90 -21.66
C SER A 164 -12.96 9.45 -20.60
N VAL A 165 -13.28 8.14 -20.58
CA VAL A 165 -14.21 7.55 -19.60
C VAL A 165 -13.70 7.74 -18.17
N TRP A 166 -12.42 7.45 -17.91
CA TRP A 166 -11.85 7.64 -16.57
C TRP A 166 -11.75 9.12 -16.20
N GLU A 167 -11.46 10.01 -17.13
CA GLU A 167 -11.45 11.45 -16.86
C GLU A 167 -12.81 11.93 -16.35
N ASP A 168 -13.92 11.39 -16.87
CA ASP A 168 -15.27 11.74 -16.44
C ASP A 168 -15.59 11.34 -15.00
N VAL A 169 -15.11 10.19 -14.52
CA VAL A 169 -15.46 9.67 -13.18
C VAL A 169 -14.32 9.77 -12.14
N GLY A 170 -13.08 9.84 -12.60
CA GLY A 170 -11.88 9.86 -11.80
C GLY A 170 -11.65 11.20 -11.09
N ARG A 171 -10.97 11.16 -9.95
CA ARG A 171 -10.64 12.36 -9.18
C ARG A 171 -9.59 13.19 -9.90
N GLN A 172 -9.95 14.44 -10.17
CA GLN A 172 -9.04 15.45 -10.72
C GLN A 172 -8.69 16.49 -9.65
N LYS A 173 -7.41 16.85 -9.56
CA LYS A 173 -6.90 17.77 -8.53
C LYS A 173 -7.60 19.14 -8.58
N ASP A 174 -7.72 19.71 -9.78
CA ASP A 174 -8.23 21.08 -9.98
C ASP A 174 -9.75 21.20 -9.82
N LEU A 175 -10.46 20.07 -9.91
CA LEU A 175 -11.91 20.03 -9.75
C LEU A 175 -12.34 19.51 -8.37
N CYS A 176 -11.41 19.02 -7.55
CA CYS A 176 -11.71 18.47 -6.23
C CYS A 176 -12.04 19.60 -5.23
N LEU A 177 -13.20 19.51 -4.57
CA LEU A 177 -13.58 20.49 -3.54
C LEU A 177 -12.94 20.23 -2.16
N GLY A 178 -12.10 19.20 -2.05
CA GLY A 178 -11.50 18.80 -0.78
C GLY A 178 -12.56 18.58 0.31
N LYS A 179 -12.35 19.20 1.47
CA LYS A 179 -13.25 19.11 2.63
C LYS A 179 -14.65 19.68 2.38
N ASN A 180 -14.84 20.49 1.33
CA ASN A 180 -16.14 21.05 0.95
C ASN A 180 -16.90 20.14 -0.03
N CYS A 181 -16.36 18.96 -0.37
CA CYS A 181 -17.04 18.01 -1.24
C CYS A 181 -18.17 17.32 -0.49
N GLU A 182 -19.35 17.19 -1.11
CA GLU A 182 -20.51 16.49 -0.52
C GLU A 182 -20.24 15.00 -0.22
N THR A 183 -19.18 14.43 -0.79
CA THR A 183 -18.75 13.04 -0.64
C THR A 183 -17.35 12.91 -0.01
N TYR A 184 -16.92 13.85 0.82
CA TYR A 184 -15.59 13.81 1.48
C TYR A 184 -15.50 12.72 2.55
#